data_AF-A0A842D0L9-F1
#
_entry.id   AF-A0A842D0L9-F1
#
_cell.length_a   1.000
_cell.length_b   1.000
_cell.length_c   1.000
_cell.angle_alpha   90.00
_cell.angle_beta   90.00
_cell.angle_gamma   90.00
#
_symmetry.space_group_name_H-M   'P 1'
#
loop_
_entity.id
_entity.type
_entity.pdbx_description
1 polymer ?
#
loop_
_entity_poly.entity_id
_entity_poly.type
_entity_poly.pdbx_seq_one_letter_code
_entity_poly.pdbx_strand_id
1 'polypeptide(L)'
;MREKLFHAKNGLVLKVVHRKSAVEFYLESPNIENRHLDFRFTPDVFNKLLDYILTVAHESWSNPSPQDANSPGSDYWEYYDKKLGNNGYLSIYFIENTLSLSRPVDENNKLYQFNKRKMESFMFDISTKRCT
;
A
#
# COMPACT_ATOMS: atom_id res chain seq x y z
N MET A 1 9.18 -8.12 13.37
CA MET A 1 8.85 -7.75 11.99
C MET A 1 8.15 -8.95 11.38
N ARG A 2 7.03 -8.75 10.69
CA ARG A 2 6.26 -9.81 10.05
C ARG A 2 5.96 -9.37 8.62
N GLU A 3 5.87 -10.33 7.71
CA GLU A 3 5.65 -10.06 6.30
C GLU A 3 4.70 -11.08 5.69
N LYS A 4 4.04 -10.68 4.60
CA LYS A 4 3.18 -11.55 3.80
C LYS A 4 3.26 -11.17 2.32
N LEU A 5 3.28 -12.18 1.47
CA LEU A 5 3.33 -12.04 0.02
C LEU A 5 1.94 -12.18 -0.60
N PHE A 6 1.67 -11.37 -1.62
CA PHE A 6 0.46 -11.40 -2.42
C PHE A 6 0.83 -11.44 -3.90
N HIS A 7 0.45 -12.52 -4.57
CA HIS A 7 0.76 -12.75 -5.98
C HIS A 7 -0.33 -12.14 -6.86
N ALA A 8 0.05 -11.18 -7.71
CA ALA A 8 -0.82 -10.61 -8.72
C ALA A 8 -0.86 -11.51 -9.96
N LYS A 9 -1.96 -11.45 -10.73
CA LYS A 9 -2.16 -12.27 -11.93
C LYS A 9 -1.24 -11.90 -13.08
N ASN A 10 -0.67 -10.70 -13.05
CA ASN A 10 0.30 -10.20 -14.03
C ASN A 10 1.76 -10.52 -13.65
N GLY A 11 1.98 -11.42 -12.70
CA GLY A 11 3.32 -11.90 -12.31
C GLY A 11 4.04 -11.03 -11.28
N LEU A 12 3.49 -9.86 -10.93
CA LEU A 12 4.04 -9.04 -9.84
C LEU A 12 3.74 -9.67 -8.48
N VAL A 13 4.65 -9.48 -7.51
CA VAL A 13 4.47 -9.95 -6.14
C VAL A 13 4.60 -8.78 -5.18
N LEU A 14 3.50 -8.46 -4.50
CA LEU A 14 3.46 -7.43 -3.46
C LEU A 14 3.81 -8.06 -2.12
N LYS A 15 4.87 -7.56 -1.49
CA LYS A 15 5.22 -7.90 -0.11
C LYS A 15 4.73 -6.81 0.82
N VAL A 16 3.87 -7.18 1.77
CA VAL A 16 3.42 -6.30 2.85
C VAL A 16 4.24 -6.62 4.09
N VAL A 17 5.03 -5.66 4.57
CA VAL A 17 5.84 -5.76 5.80
C VAL A 17 5.22 -4.87 6.86
N HIS A 18 5.05 -5.37 8.08
CA HIS A 18 4.59 -4.54 9.19
C HIS A 18 5.46 -4.68 10.45
N ARG A 19 5.49 -3.58 11.21
CA ARG A 19 6.14 -3.41 12.51
C ARG A 19 5.27 -2.52 13.39
N LYS A 20 5.59 -2.42 14.69
CA LYS A 20 4.83 -1.69 15.72
C LYS A 20 4.49 -0.20 15.41
N SER A 21 4.97 0.37 14.31
CA SER A 21 4.70 1.78 13.97
C SER A 21 4.64 2.06 12.47
N ALA A 22 4.69 1.04 11.62
CA ALA A 22 4.66 1.23 10.17
C ALA A 22 4.18 -0.04 9.46
N VAL A 23 3.45 0.19 8.37
CA VAL A 23 3.14 -0.80 7.34
C VAL A 23 3.81 -0.32 6.06
N GLU A 24 4.50 -1.20 5.38
CA GLU A 24 5.36 -0.90 4.24
C GLU A 24 5.07 -1.90 3.11
N PHE A 25 5.05 -1.40 1.88
CA PHE A 25 4.89 -2.20 0.69
C PHE A 25 6.21 -2.30 -0.06
N TYR A 26 6.53 -3.52 -0.47
CA TYR A 26 7.73 -3.84 -1.22
C TYR A 26 7.40 -4.67 -2.46
N LEU A 27 8.21 -4.52 -3.49
CA LEU A 27 8.26 -5.40 -4.64
C LEU A 27 9.20 -6.57 -4.32
N GLU A 28 8.71 -7.80 -4.46
CA GLU A 28 9.53 -9.02 -4.25
C GLU A 28 10.25 -9.48 -5.52
N SER A 29 10.08 -8.76 -6.64
CA SER A 29 10.69 -9.06 -7.94
C SER A 29 11.78 -8.02 -8.28
N PRO A 30 13.05 -8.27 -7.91
CA PRO A 30 14.11 -7.24 -7.93
C PRO A 30 14.52 -6.75 -9.32
N ASN A 31 14.07 -7.40 -10.40
CA ASN A 31 14.49 -7.10 -11.78
C ASN A 31 13.50 -6.24 -12.57
N ILE A 32 12.55 -5.58 -11.90
CA ILE A 32 11.59 -4.69 -12.58
C ILE A 32 12.02 -3.26 -12.37
N GLU A 33 12.48 -2.61 -13.43
CA GLU A 33 12.94 -1.21 -13.44
C GLU A 33 11.80 -0.20 -13.68
N ASN A 34 10.55 -0.65 -13.80
CA ASN A 34 9.44 0.27 -14.06
C ASN A 34 9.02 1.01 -12.80
N ARG A 35 9.06 2.35 -12.81
CA ARG A 35 8.60 3.19 -11.71
C ARG A 35 7.17 2.87 -11.29
N HIS A 36 6.30 2.66 -12.26
CA HIS A 36 4.88 2.47 -12.08
C HIS A 36 4.50 0.98 -12.20
N LEU A 37 3.76 0.48 -11.21
CA LEU A 37 3.43 -0.92 -11.06
C LEU A 37 1.95 -1.09 -10.73
N ASP A 38 1.22 -1.71 -11.66
CA ASP A 38 -0.15 -2.13 -11.42
C ASP A 38 -0.18 -3.57 -10.91
N PHE A 39 -0.44 -3.78 -9.63
CA PHE A 39 -0.67 -5.11 -9.07
C PHE A 39 -2.12 -5.50 -9.33
N ARG A 40 -2.35 -6.29 -10.38
CA ARG A 40 -3.68 -6.74 -10.79
C ARG A 40 -3.99 -8.08 -10.13
N PHE A 41 -4.89 -8.12 -9.16
CA PHE A 41 -5.17 -9.34 -8.41
C PHE A 41 -6.38 -10.10 -8.99
N THR A 42 -6.52 -11.35 -8.57
CA THR A 42 -7.83 -12.02 -8.62
C THR A 42 -8.70 -11.49 -7.48
N PRO A 43 -10.04 -11.55 -7.59
CA PRO A 43 -10.93 -11.05 -6.53
C PRO A 43 -10.64 -11.66 -5.15
N ASP A 44 -10.37 -12.97 -5.09
CA ASP A 44 -10.05 -13.68 -3.84
C ASP A 44 -8.74 -13.18 -3.21
N VAL A 45 -7.68 -13.01 -4.00
CA VAL A 45 -6.39 -12.51 -3.50
C VAL A 45 -6.50 -11.05 -3.08
N PHE A 46 -7.27 -10.25 -3.82
CA PHE A 46 -7.49 -8.84 -3.49
C PHE A 46 -8.21 -8.69 -2.16
N ASN A 47 -9.30 -9.43 -1.93
CA ASN A 47 -10.01 -9.39 -0.65
C ASN A 47 -9.09 -9.84 0.51
N LYS A 48 -8.32 -10.92 0.32
CA LYS A 48 -7.33 -11.37 1.32
C LYS A 48 -6.24 -10.33 1.60
N LEU A 49 -5.85 -9.53 0.60
CA LEU A 49 -4.91 -8.43 0.76
C LEU A 49 -5.52 -7.31 1.60
N LEU A 50 -6.75 -6.88 1.28
CA LEU A 50 -7.43 -5.83 2.03
C LEU A 50 -7.65 -6.25 3.49
N ASP A 51 -8.16 -7.45 3.73
CA ASP A 51 -8.36 -8.00 5.09
C ASP A 51 -7.06 -8.04 5.88
N TYR A 52 -5.97 -8.44 5.22
CA TYR A 52 -4.65 -8.45 5.84
C TYR A 52 -4.17 -7.03 6.17
N ILE A 53 -4.34 -6.06 5.27
CA ILE A 53 -3.97 -4.65 5.51
C ILE A 53 -4.73 -4.09 6.72
N LEU A 54 -6.04 -4.34 6.80
CA LEU A 54 -6.85 -3.93 7.95
C LEU A 54 -6.33 -4.59 9.25
N THR A 55 -6.02 -5.88 9.20
CA THR A 55 -5.46 -6.62 10.35
C THR A 55 -4.15 -6.00 10.83
N VAL A 56 -3.19 -5.81 9.92
CA VAL A 56 -1.87 -5.28 10.30
C VAL A 56 -1.92 -3.81 10.71
N ALA A 57 -2.92 -3.05 10.28
CA ALA A 57 -3.16 -1.70 10.79
C ALA A 57 -3.48 -1.72 12.29
N HIS A 58 -4.39 -2.62 12.72
CA HIS A 58 -4.73 -2.80 14.13
C HIS A 58 -3.57 -3.39 14.96
N GLU A 59 -2.67 -4.16 14.35
CA GLU A 59 -1.44 -4.63 15.02
C GLU A 59 -0.37 -3.53 15.13
N SER A 60 -0.32 -2.60 14.17
CA SER A 60 0.73 -1.58 14.08
C SER A 60 0.40 -0.31 14.86
N TRP A 61 -0.88 0.02 15.05
CA TRP A 61 -1.29 1.23 15.77
C TRP A 61 -2.41 0.92 16.76
N SER A 62 -2.44 1.66 17.87
CA SER A 62 -3.56 1.57 18.82
C SER A 62 -4.78 2.27 18.22
N ASN A 63 -5.88 1.53 18.14
CA ASN A 63 -7.20 1.99 17.69
C ASN A 63 -7.14 2.87 16.42
N PRO A 64 -6.60 2.37 15.28
CA PRO A 64 -6.76 3.07 14.02
C PRO A 64 -8.25 3.07 13.64
N SER A 65 -8.75 4.21 13.18
CA SER A 65 -10.12 4.37 12.75
C SER A 65 -10.16 4.89 11.31
N PRO A 66 -10.98 4.31 10.42
CA PRO A 66 -11.17 4.84 9.08
C PRO A 66 -11.56 6.33 9.14
N GLN A 67 -10.78 7.19 8.49
CA GLN A 67 -11.01 8.63 8.47
C GLN A 67 -10.56 9.20 7.14
N ASP A 68 -11.42 10.01 6.52
CA ASP A 68 -11.08 10.69 5.27
C ASP A 68 -9.86 11.62 5.44
N ALA A 69 -9.08 11.77 4.37
CA ALA A 69 -7.94 12.65 4.34
C ALA A 69 -8.39 14.11 4.35
N ASN A 70 -7.78 14.91 5.23
CA ASN A 70 -8.06 16.34 5.35
C ASN A 70 -6.80 17.21 5.17
N SER A 71 -5.69 16.58 4.81
CA SER A 71 -4.39 17.20 4.57
C SER A 71 -3.50 16.28 3.74
N PRO A 72 -2.46 16.80 3.07
CA PRO A 72 -1.48 15.96 2.36
C PRO A 72 -0.77 14.95 3.27
N GLY A 73 -0.61 15.28 4.57
CA GLY A 73 -0.01 14.38 5.54
C GLY A 73 -0.88 13.18 5.92
N SER A 74 -2.20 13.32 5.76
CA SER A 74 -3.19 12.26 5.99
C SER A 74 -3.60 11.52 4.72
N ASP A 75 -3.41 12.09 3.53
CA ASP A 75 -3.80 11.47 2.27
C ASP A 75 -2.82 10.36 1.87
N TYR A 76 -3.28 9.12 1.72
CA TYR A 76 -2.41 8.01 1.32
C TYR A 76 -2.00 8.05 -0.15
N TRP A 77 -2.60 8.90 -0.99
CA TRP A 77 -2.22 9.04 -2.40
C TRP A 77 -0.70 9.22 -2.58
N GLU A 78 -0.05 10.00 -1.70
CA GLU A 78 1.37 10.32 -1.80
C GLU A 78 2.16 9.84 -0.57
N TYR A 79 3.41 9.43 -0.79
CA TYR A 79 4.39 9.15 0.26
C TYR A 79 5.74 9.76 -0.10
N TYR A 80 6.24 10.68 0.73
CA TYR A 80 7.59 11.22 0.57
C TYR A 80 8.63 10.35 1.29
N ASP A 81 9.55 9.74 0.52
CA ASP A 81 10.70 9.05 1.09
C ASP A 81 11.87 10.02 1.30
N LYS A 82 12.07 10.44 2.54
CA LYS A 82 13.15 11.38 2.92
C LYS A 82 14.55 10.88 2.56
N LYS A 83 14.78 9.56 2.54
CA LYS A 83 16.12 9.03 2.23
C LYS A 83 16.43 9.12 0.74
N LEU A 84 15.40 8.97 -0.09
CA LEU A 84 15.51 9.01 -1.54
C LEU A 84 15.24 10.41 -2.10
N GLY A 85 14.72 11.33 -1.27
CA GLY A 85 14.41 12.69 -1.67
C GLY A 85 13.28 12.78 -2.70
N ASN A 86 12.42 11.76 -2.81
CA ASN A 86 11.38 11.68 -3.85
C ASN A 86 10.08 11.08 -3.33
N ASN A 87 8.99 11.28 -4.09
CA ASN A 87 7.66 10.78 -3.79
C ASN A 87 7.39 9.43 -4.46
N GLY A 88 6.75 8.54 -3.71
CA GLY A 88 5.97 7.43 -4.22
C GLY A 88 4.48 7.72 -4.13
N TYR A 89 3.69 6.96 -4.88
CA TYR A 89 2.24 7.13 -4.97
C TYR A 89 1.52 5.79 -4.84
N LEU A 90 0.31 5.82 -4.32
CA LEU A 90 -0.57 4.66 -4.17
C LEU A 90 -2.00 5.02 -4.56
N SER A 91 -2.58 4.22 -5.46
CA SER A 91 -3.98 4.27 -5.84
C SER A 91 -4.61 2.87 -5.72
N ILE A 92 -5.90 2.83 -5.41
CA ILE A 92 -6.70 1.60 -5.34
C ILE A 92 -7.87 1.66 -6.31
N TYR A 93 -8.06 0.58 -7.06
CA TYR A 93 -9.11 0.43 -8.05
C TYR A 93 -9.90 -0.85 -7.75
N PHE A 94 -11.07 -0.70 -7.11
CA PHE A 94 -11.86 -1.82 -6.61
C PHE A 94 -12.50 -2.66 -7.73
N ILE A 95 -12.94 -2.03 -8.82
CA ILE A 95 -13.59 -2.73 -9.95
C ILE A 95 -12.58 -3.67 -10.62
N GLU A 96 -11.34 -3.19 -10.79
CA GLU A 96 -10.24 -3.89 -11.44
C GLU A 96 -9.46 -4.80 -10.48
N ASN A 97 -9.76 -4.77 -9.18
CA ASN A 97 -9.00 -5.45 -8.12
C ASN A 97 -7.50 -5.12 -8.20
N THR A 98 -7.19 -3.83 -8.35
CA THR A 98 -5.83 -3.36 -8.65
C THR A 98 -5.32 -2.38 -7.60
N LEU A 99 -4.08 -2.58 -7.16
CA LEU A 99 -3.30 -1.53 -6.49
C LEU A 99 -2.28 -0.99 -7.50
N SER A 100 -2.32 0.32 -7.73
CA SER A 100 -1.33 0.99 -8.57
C SER A 100 -0.34 1.73 -7.68
N LEU A 101 0.94 1.44 -7.87
CA LEU A 101 2.03 2.01 -7.09
C LEU A 101 3.07 2.63 -7.99
N SER A 102 3.45 3.87 -7.67
CA SER A 102 4.63 4.49 -8.26
C SER A 102 5.71 4.58 -7.19
N ARG A 103 6.86 3.95 -7.41
CA ARG A 103 7.95 3.98 -6.43
C ARG A 103 8.71 5.32 -6.46
N PRO A 104 9.36 5.72 -5.35
CA PRO A 104 10.16 6.93 -5.33
C PRO A 104 11.35 6.92 -6.29
N VAL A 105 11.98 5.75 -6.48
CA VAL A 105 13.11 5.55 -7.42
C VAL A 105 13.06 4.13 -7.99
N ASP A 106 13.44 3.97 -9.26
CA ASP A 106 13.23 2.76 -10.06
C ASP A 106 13.95 1.52 -9.50
N GLU A 107 15.14 1.70 -8.93
CA GLU A 107 16.00 0.62 -8.41
C GLU A 107 15.65 0.18 -6.97
N ASN A 108 14.64 0.77 -6.33
CA ASN A 108 14.28 0.42 -4.95
C ASN A 108 13.07 -0.50 -4.88
N ASN A 109 13.23 -1.60 -4.15
CA ASN A 109 12.13 -2.54 -3.88
C ASN A 109 11.06 -1.94 -2.96
N LYS A 110 11.38 -0.91 -2.16
CA LYS A 110 10.38 -0.24 -1.33
C LYS A 110 9.47 0.63 -2.19
N LEU A 111 8.19 0.29 -2.19
CA LEU A 111 7.16 0.98 -2.98
C LEU A 111 6.50 2.10 -2.18
N TYR A 112 6.16 1.82 -0.92
CA TYR A 112 5.35 2.73 -0.12
C TYR A 112 5.55 2.50 1.39
N GLN A 113 5.37 3.54 2.20
CA GLN A 113 5.32 3.42 3.67
C GLN A 113 4.17 4.25 4.25
N PHE A 114 3.28 3.58 4.97
CA PHE A 114 2.20 4.22 5.70
C PHE A 114 2.70 4.80 7.03
N ASN A 115 2.21 5.99 7.34
CA ASN A 115 2.04 6.44 8.71
C ASN A 115 0.60 6.14 9.17
N LYS A 116 0.30 6.35 10.45
CA LYS A 116 -1.04 6.10 11.00
C LYS A 116 -2.14 6.84 10.22
N ARG A 117 -1.97 8.15 9.97
CA ARG A 117 -3.00 8.99 9.30
C ARG A 117 -3.27 8.54 7.87
N LYS A 118 -2.22 8.20 7.11
CA LYS A 118 -2.35 7.64 5.75
C LYS A 118 -3.03 6.28 5.79
N MET A 119 -2.69 5.41 6.75
CA MET A 119 -3.42 4.15 6.92
C MET A 119 -4.90 4.38 7.21
N GLU A 120 -5.25 5.34 8.09
CA GLU A 120 -6.65 5.68 8.40
C GLU A 120 -7.43 6.13 7.15
N SER A 121 -6.81 6.93 6.28
CA SER A 121 -7.43 7.32 4.99
C SER A 121 -7.54 6.16 4.01
N PHE A 122 -6.58 5.24 4.01
CA PHE A 122 -6.64 4.07 3.15
C PHE A 122 -7.72 3.08 3.63
N MET A 123 -7.83 2.88 4.95
CA MET A 123 -8.92 2.13 5.56
C MET A 123 -10.29 2.73 5.26
N PHE A 124 -10.39 4.07 5.22
CA PHE A 124 -11.60 4.76 4.81
C PHE A 124 -12.01 4.35 3.39
N ASP A 125 -11.09 4.45 2.43
CA ASP A 125 -11.34 4.06 1.03
C ASP A 125 -11.69 2.59 0.88
N ILE A 126 -11.05 1.70 1.63
CA ILE A 126 -11.41 0.27 1.70
C ILE A 126 -12.85 0.09 2.20
N SER A 127 -13.23 0.79 3.27
CA SER A 127 -14.56 0.67 3.86
C SER A 127 -15.68 1.22 2.98
N THR A 128 -15.41 2.28 2.23
CA THR A 128 -16.38 2.94 1.33
C THR A 128 -16.28 2.47 -0.12
N LYS A 129 -15.30 1.62 -0.44
CA LYS A 129 -14.93 1.22 -1.81
C LYS A 129 -14.70 2.42 -2.73
N ARG A 130 -14.04 3.47 -2.20
CA ARG A 130 -13.73 4.69 -2.95
C ARG A 130 -12.42 4.50 -3.71
N CYS A 131 -12.47 4.59 -5.03
CA CYS A 131 -11.26 4.61 -5.86
C CYS A 131 -10.54 5.96 -5.78
N THR A 132 -9.26 5.96 -6.13
CA THR A 132 -8.38 7.14 -6.07
C THR A 132 -7.55 7.31 -7.34
#